data_AF-A0A6H1ZCS0-F1
#
_entry.id   AF-A0A6H1ZCS0-F1
#
_cell.length_a   1.000
_cell.length_b   1.000
_cell.length_c   1.000
_cell.angle_alpha   90.00
_cell.angle_beta   90.00
_cell.angle_gamma   90.00
#
_symmetry.space_group_name_H-M   'P 1'
#
loop_
_entity.id
_entity.type
_entity.pdbx_description
1 polymer ?
#
loop_
_entity_poly.entity_id
_entity_poly.type
_entity_poly.pdbx_seq_one_letter_code
_entity_poly.pdbx_strand_id
1 'polypeptide(L)'
;MPNILTCVYCGKAYPEGTPPHGAQILTDHIKICDKHPMRQAEATISKLRTALSDLIGASAKDELERMELILRSTPGVEKDKTAAINAIHVLIETME
;
A
#
# COMPACT_ATOMS: atom_id res chain seq x y z
N MET A 1 -35.05 -15.16 11.44
CA MET A 1 -33.82 -15.97 11.34
C MET A 1 -32.66 -15.05 11.65
N PRO A 2 -31.81 -15.37 12.62
CA PRO A 2 -30.65 -14.53 12.90
C PRO A 2 -29.68 -14.60 11.72
N ASN A 3 -29.41 -13.46 11.09
CA ASN A 3 -28.50 -13.39 9.95
C ASN A 3 -27.07 -13.37 10.49
N ILE A 4 -26.45 -14.54 10.62
CA ILE A 4 -25.06 -14.66 11.04
C ILE A 4 -24.18 -14.29 9.84
N LEU A 5 -23.51 -13.15 9.94
CA LEU A 5 -22.54 -12.74 8.94
C LEU A 5 -21.30 -13.63 9.01
N THR A 6 -20.74 -13.96 7.86
CA THR A 6 -19.50 -14.74 7.74
C THR A 6 -18.48 -14.00 6.88
N CYS A 7 -17.20 -14.23 7.14
CA CYS A 7 -16.14 -13.78 6.25
C CYS A 7 -16.21 -14.56 4.94
N VAL A 8 -16.35 -13.85 3.81
CA VAL A 8 -16.48 -14.45 2.48
C VAL A 8 -15.27 -15.33 2.11
N TYR A 9 -14.09 -15.01 2.64
CA TYR A 9 -12.84 -15.69 2.29
C TYR A 9 -12.51 -16.89 3.17
N CYS A 10 -12.64 -16.76 4.50
CA CYS A 10 -12.26 -17.83 5.43
C CYS A 10 -13.45 -18.56 6.06
N GLY A 11 -14.69 -18.09 5.87
CA GLY A 11 -15.88 -18.70 6.44
C GLY A 11 -16.06 -18.47 7.95
N LYS A 12 -15.21 -17.66 8.60
CA LYS A 12 -15.37 -17.32 10.02
C LYS A 12 -16.70 -16.62 10.26
N ALA A 13 -17.52 -17.16 11.14
CA ALA A 13 -18.75 -16.52 11.59
C ALA A 13 -18.45 -15.39 12.58
N TYR A 14 -19.15 -14.27 12.42
CA TYR A 14 -19.12 -13.15 13.35
C TYR A 14 -20.26 -13.29 14.39
N PRO A 15 -20.17 -12.60 15.54
CA PRO A 15 -21.25 -12.56 16.51
C PRO A 15 -22.58 -12.15 15.88
N GLU A 16 -23.66 -12.74 16.36
CA GLU A 16 -25.01 -12.38 15.93
C GLU A 16 -25.28 -10.88 16.14
N GLY A 17 -25.92 -10.24 15.16
CA GLY A 17 -26.18 -8.80 15.19
C GLY A 17 -25.00 -7.93 14.75
N THR A 18 -23.86 -8.51 14.35
CA THR A 18 -22.76 -7.74 13.73
C THR A 18 -23.27 -7.05 12.46
N PRO A 19 -23.18 -5.71 12.35
CA PRO A 19 -23.61 -5.01 11.14
C PRO A 19 -22.69 -5.37 9.97
N PRO A 20 -23.19 -5.37 8.73
CA PRO A 20 -22.43 -5.80 7.56
C PRO A 20 -21.27 -4.85 7.16
N HIS A 21 -21.15 -3.70 7.81
CA HIS A 21 -20.12 -2.70 7.57
C HIS A 21 -19.85 -1.90 8.84
N GLY A 22 -18.70 -1.22 8.90
CA GLY A 22 -18.34 -0.30 9.99
C GLY A 22 -18.02 -0.95 11.34
N ALA A 23 -18.31 -2.23 11.54
CA ALA A 23 -17.93 -2.93 12.76
C ALA A 23 -16.43 -3.24 12.80
N GLN A 24 -15.78 -2.83 13.89
CA GLN A 24 -14.33 -3.00 14.09
C GLN A 24 -13.89 -4.46 13.99
N ILE A 25 -14.73 -5.40 14.47
CA ILE A 25 -14.44 -6.85 14.38
C ILE A 25 -14.25 -7.36 12.94
N LEU A 26 -14.91 -6.72 11.96
CA LEU A 26 -14.75 -7.06 10.54
C LEU A 26 -13.38 -6.59 10.06
N THR A 27 -13.04 -5.34 10.35
CA THR A 27 -11.75 -4.72 9.99
C THR A 27 -10.59 -5.47 10.63
N ASP A 28 -10.68 -5.78 11.92
CA ASP A 28 -9.64 -6.51 12.64
C ASP A 28 -9.45 -7.91 12.08
N HIS A 29 -10.56 -8.58 11.74
CA HIS A 29 -10.47 -9.90 11.13
C HIS A 29 -9.80 -9.86 9.76
N ILE A 30 -10.15 -8.90 8.90
CA ILE A 30 -9.57 -8.75 7.56
C ILE A 30 -8.04 -8.66 7.64
N LYS A 31 -7.50 -7.91 8.61
CA LYS A 31 -6.05 -7.74 8.81
C LYS A 31 -5.31 -9.03 9.17
N ILE A 32 -5.99 -10.04 9.73
CA ILE A 32 -5.38 -11.29 10.20
C ILE A 32 -5.90 -12.53 9.46
N CYS A 33 -6.75 -12.35 8.46
CA CYS A 33 -7.37 -13.46 7.75
C CYS A 33 -6.41 -14.00 6.68
N ASP A 34 -5.96 -15.23 6.85
CA ASP A 34 -5.00 -15.89 5.95
C ASP A 34 -5.50 -16.00 4.50
N LYS A 35 -6.82 -16.12 4.31
CA LYS A 35 -7.45 -16.22 2.99
C LYS A 35 -7.85 -14.87 2.41
N HIS A 36 -7.68 -13.78 3.16
CA HIS A 36 -8.08 -12.46 2.68
C HIS A 36 -7.03 -11.90 1.71
N PRO A 37 -7.43 -11.45 0.51
CA PRO A 37 -6.50 -10.99 -0.52
C PRO A 37 -5.69 -9.74 -0.10
N MET A 38 -6.12 -9.04 0.95
CA MET A 38 -5.44 -7.86 1.50
C MET A 38 -3.98 -8.16 1.89
N ARG A 39 -3.70 -9.29 2.55
CA ARG A 39 -2.33 -9.67 2.93
C ARG A 39 -1.42 -9.84 1.71
N GLN A 40 -1.94 -10.45 0.65
CA GLN A 40 -1.20 -10.62 -0.60
C GLN A 40 -0.97 -9.27 -1.30
N ALA A 41 -1.96 -8.38 -1.28
CA ALA A 41 -1.85 -7.04 -1.83
C ALA A 41 -0.79 -6.21 -1.07
N GLU A 42 -0.84 -6.19 0.27
CA GLU A 42 0.15 -5.51 1.12
C GLU A 42 1.58 -6.02 0.86
N ALA A 43 1.76 -7.34 0.80
CA ALA A 43 3.06 -7.95 0.50
C ALA A 43 3.55 -7.57 -0.92
N THR A 44 2.64 -7.45 -1.89
CA THR A 44 2.98 -7.03 -3.25
C THR A 44 3.37 -5.55 -3.28
N ILE A 45 2.61 -4.68 -2.61
CA ILE A 45 2.92 -3.25 -2.47
C ILE A 45 4.28 -3.06 -1.82
N SER A 46 4.56 -3.78 -0.73
CA SER A 46 5.86 -3.74 -0.04
C SER A 46 7.01 -4.11 -0.98
N LYS A 47 6.88 -5.20 -1.75
CA LYS A 47 7.90 -5.61 -2.74
C LYS A 47 8.12 -4.57 -3.83
N LEU A 48 7.04 -4.02 -4.38
CA LEU A 48 7.12 -2.98 -5.42
C LEU A 48 7.77 -1.71 -4.87
N ARG A 49 7.42 -1.31 -3.65
CA ARG A 49 8.01 -0.16 -2.97
C ARG A 49 9.52 -0.35 -2.76
N THR A 50 9.95 -1.52 -2.29
CA THR A 50 11.38 -1.85 -2.15
C THR A 50 12.11 -1.77 -3.50
N ALA A 51 11.57 -2.42 -4.53
CA ALA A 51 12.18 -2.39 -5.85
C ALA A 51 12.28 -0.95 -6.42
N LEU A 52 11.27 -0.11 -6.16
CA LEU A 52 11.25 1.28 -6.60
C LEU A 52 12.24 2.15 -5.81
N SER A 53 12.34 1.98 -4.49
CA SER A 53 13.34 2.69 -3.67
C SER A 53 14.76 2.29 -4.05
N ASP A 54 15.01 1.02 -4.36
CA ASP A 54 16.30 0.52 -4.82
C ASP A 54 16.66 1.11 -6.20
N LEU A 55 15.68 1.23 -7.10
CA LEU A 55 15.87 1.83 -8.42
C LEU A 55 16.18 3.33 -8.33
N ILE A 56 15.52 4.06 -7.43
CA ILE A 56 15.76 5.50 -7.21
C ILE A 56 17.03 5.74 -6.38
N GLY A 57 17.43 4.78 -5.55
CA GLY A 57 18.57 4.89 -4.64
C GLY A 57 18.28 5.73 -3.40
N ALA A 58 17.00 5.93 -3.05
CA ALA A 58 16.58 6.68 -1.87
C ALA A 58 15.27 6.09 -1.31
N SER A 59 15.12 6.15 0.02
CA SER A 59 13.94 5.61 0.71
C SER A 59 13.38 6.50 1.82
N ALA A 60 14.19 7.43 2.34
CA ALA A 60 13.74 8.43 3.31
C ALA A 60 13.10 9.64 2.62
N LYS A 61 12.11 10.26 3.27
CA LYS A 61 11.34 11.36 2.68
C LYS A 61 12.22 12.53 2.26
N ASP A 62 13.13 12.94 3.14
CA ASP A 62 14.03 14.07 2.91
C ASP A 62 15.06 13.76 1.81
N GLU A 63 15.51 12.51 1.68
CA GLU A 63 16.36 12.06 0.58
C GLU A 63 15.62 12.11 -0.76
N LEU A 64 14.37 11.63 -0.78
CA LEU A 64 13.50 11.63 -1.96
C LEU A 64 13.20 13.06 -2.44
N GLU A 65 12.87 13.97 -1.53
CA GLU A 65 12.65 15.39 -1.84
C GLU A 65 13.93 16.06 -2.40
N ARG A 66 15.10 15.76 -1.82
CA ARG A 66 16.38 16.22 -2.37
C ARG A 66 16.66 15.65 -3.75
N MET A 67 16.38 14.36 -3.97
CA MET A 67 16.58 13.70 -5.26
C MET A 67 15.70 14.33 -6.35
N GLU A 68 14.45 14.67 -6.03
CA GLU A 68 13.56 15.36 -6.97
C GLU A 68 14.14 16.72 -7.37
N LEU A 69 14.62 17.51 -6.40
CA LEU A 69 15.21 18.82 -6.68
C LEU A 69 16.42 18.69 -7.62
N ILE A 70 17.31 17.72 -7.35
CA ILE A 70 18.47 17.43 -8.20
C ILE A 70 18.03 17.04 -9.61
N LEU A 71 17.07 16.12 -9.75
CA LEU A 71 16.57 15.68 -11.05
C LEU A 71 15.97 16.83 -11.85
N ARG A 72 15.23 17.74 -11.22
CA ARG A 72 14.65 18.91 -11.91
C ARG A 72 15.71 19.85 -12.46
N SER A 73 16.80 20.06 -11.73
CA SER A 73 17.88 20.97 -12.12
C SER A 73 18.92 20.33 -13.05
N THR A 74 18.94 19.00 -13.17
CA THR A 74 19.94 18.29 -13.96
C THR A 74 19.52 18.20 -15.45
N PRO A 75 20.39 18.55 -16.40
CA PRO A 75 20.16 18.29 -17.83
C PRO A 75 20.07 16.78 -18.10
N GLY A 76 19.16 16.35 -18.98
CA GLY A 76 19.00 14.95 -19.31
C GLY A 76 17.83 14.69 -20.26
N VAL A 77 17.51 13.42 -20.47
CA VAL A 77 16.34 13.02 -21.25
C VAL A 77 15.08 13.27 -20.42
N GLU A 78 14.22 14.18 -20.86
CA GLU A 78 13.03 14.60 -20.09
C GLU A 78 12.07 13.46 -19.75
N LYS A 79 11.99 12.44 -20.61
CA LYS A 79 11.19 11.24 -20.34
C LYS A 79 11.70 10.49 -19.11
N ASP A 80 13.02 10.30 -19.01
CA ASP A 80 13.65 9.55 -17.93
C ASP A 80 13.55 10.33 -16.62
N LYS A 81 13.75 11.65 -16.68
CA LYS A 81 13.55 12.57 -15.55
C LYS A 81 12.11 12.51 -15.03
N THR A 82 11.13 12.61 -15.92
CA THR A 82 9.72 12.54 -15.56
C THR A 82 9.38 11.20 -14.92
N ALA A 83 9.89 10.09 -15.45
CA ALA A 83 9.69 8.76 -14.86
C ALA A 83 10.27 8.67 -13.44
N ALA A 84 11.47 9.20 -13.20
CA ALA A 84 12.10 9.21 -11.89
C ALA A 84 11.37 10.11 -10.89
N ILE A 85 10.91 11.29 -11.32
CA ILE A 85 10.11 12.20 -10.47
C ILE A 85 8.78 11.55 -10.07
N ASN A 86 8.09 10.90 -11.02
CA ASN A 86 6.85 10.19 -10.72
C ASN A 86 7.07 9.04 -9.73
N ALA A 87 8.18 8.31 -9.87
CA ALA A 87 8.56 7.27 -8.92
C ALA A 87 8.81 7.84 -7.51
N ILE A 88 9.48 8.98 -7.40
CA ILE A 88 9.68 9.70 -6.13
C ILE A 88 8.34 10.09 -5.51
N HIS A 89 7.41 10.65 -6.29
CA HIS A 89 6.08 11.01 -5.80
C HIS A 89 5.32 9.81 -5.25
N VAL A 90 5.32 8.69 -5.98
CA VAL A 90 4.70 7.43 -5.50
C VAL A 90 5.36 6.93 -4.22
N LEU A 91 6.69 7.00 -4.12
CA LEU A 91 7.41 6.62 -2.90
C LEU A 91 7.03 7.52 -1.71
N ILE A 92 6.81 8.82 -1.91
CA ILE A 92 6.39 9.74 -0.86
C ILE A 92 4.92 9.52 -0.46
N GLU A 93 4.01 9.36 -1.43
CA GLU A 93 2.58 9.14 -1.18
C GLU A 93 2.29 7.84 -0.44
N THR A 94 3.13 6.82 -0.63
CA THR A 94 2.98 5.50 -0.02
C THR A 94 3.83 5.30 1.24
N MET A 95 4.42 6.36 1.80
CA MET A 95 5.08 6.29 3.11
C MET A 95 4.01 6.22 4.19
N GLU A 96 4.07 5.20 5.03
CA GLU A 96 3.25 5.10 6.26
C GLU A 96 3.77 6.04 7.35
#